data_AF-A0A7C7D3D0-F1
#
_entry.id   AF-A0A7C7D3D0-F1
#
_cell.length_a   1.000
_cell.length_b   1.000
_cell.length_c   1.000
_cell.angle_alpha   90.00
_cell.angle_beta   90.00
_cell.angle_gamma   90.00
#
_symmetry.space_group_name_H-M   'P 1'
#
loop_
_entity.id
_entity.type
_entity.pdbx_description
1 polymer ?
#
loop_
_entity_poly.entity_id
_entity_poly.type
_entity_poly.pdbx_seq_one_letter_code
_entity_poly.pdbx_strand_id
1 'polypeptide(L)'
;AILISEKLVEEDAFTSIHIEEYECQARDTKLGSEEITRDIPNVGEDALKDLDEQGIIRIGAEVHPGDILVGKVTPKGETELTAEERLLRAIFGEKAREVRDSSLRVPHGESGVVVDVKIFSRDNGDDLSPGVNTLVRIYIAQKRKISVGDKMAGRHGNKGVVSRILPVEDMPFLPDGTPVEIVLNPLGVPSRMNIGQVLETHLGLAAKALNMKVATPVFDGAIEEDIEKMLEKAGFEPDGKTTLYDGRTGQPFHSRVTVGYIYMLKLHHLVDDKIHARSTGPYSLVTQQPLGGKAQFGGQRFGEMEVWALEAYGAAYTLQELLTVKSDDVVGRVKTYEAIVKGENVPEPGVPESFKVLIKELQSLCLDAKVYSEDKEVEIKDEDEDITEMAKELGIDLQGKDRPGPSISKSNSKQTKSDKDDDEDDDDDDDDDEDDESDLEDNEEDLLDEDLNTEELEDIDEFATDRFDENDGFGEDDDFDED
;
A
#
# COMPACT_ATOMS: atom_id res chain seq x y z
N ALA A 1 23.89 -4.15 0.58
CA ALA A 1 23.90 -2.67 0.53
C ALA A 1 24.84 -2.24 -0.58
N ILE A 2 24.48 -1.19 -1.31
CA ILE A 2 25.25 -0.60 -2.41
C ILE A 2 25.52 0.85 -2.03
N LEU A 3 26.76 1.29 -2.23
CA LEU A 3 27.17 2.67 -2.07
C LEU A 3 27.27 3.30 -3.46
N ILE A 4 26.68 4.47 -3.66
CA ILE A 4 26.71 5.16 -4.95
C ILE A 4 27.28 6.58 -4.78
N SER A 5 27.90 7.08 -5.84
CA SER A 5 28.38 8.46 -5.95
C SER A 5 27.24 9.40 -6.28
N GLU A 6 27.25 10.59 -5.68
CA GLU A 6 26.33 11.70 -5.98
C GLU A 6 26.40 12.12 -7.46
N LYS A 7 27.56 11.92 -8.11
CA LYS A 7 27.71 12.13 -9.55
C LYS A 7 26.64 11.43 -10.39
N LEU A 8 26.24 10.21 -10.02
CA LEU A 8 25.20 9.46 -10.73
C LEU A 8 23.80 10.09 -10.60
N VAL A 9 23.56 10.83 -9.51
CA VAL A 9 22.32 11.57 -9.26
C VAL A 9 22.33 12.89 -10.04
N GLU A 10 23.49 13.56 -10.11
CA GLU A 10 23.68 14.81 -10.86
C GLU A 10 23.55 14.59 -12.37
N GLU A 11 24.12 13.50 -12.89
CA GLU A 11 24.09 13.14 -14.31
C GLU A 11 22.77 12.48 -14.76
N ASP A 12 21.79 12.35 -13.85
CA ASP A 12 20.50 11.68 -14.10
C ASP A 12 20.65 10.24 -14.65
N ALA A 13 21.74 9.55 -14.32
CA ALA A 13 22.11 8.25 -14.89
C ALA A 13 21.06 7.15 -14.61
N PHE A 14 20.40 7.23 -13.46
CA PHE A 14 19.34 6.30 -13.02
C PHE A 14 18.01 7.01 -12.75
N THR A 15 17.77 8.13 -13.44
CA THR A 15 16.50 8.86 -13.35
C THR A 15 15.47 8.21 -14.28
N SER A 16 14.33 7.80 -13.72
CA SER A 16 13.22 7.18 -14.43
C SER A 16 12.03 8.13 -14.51
N ILE A 17 11.24 8.03 -15.58
CA ILE A 17 9.96 8.74 -15.72
C ILE A 17 8.86 7.72 -15.42
N HIS A 18 8.05 8.03 -14.42
CA HIS A 18 6.86 7.27 -14.05
C HIS A 18 5.64 8.07 -14.46
N ILE A 19 4.64 7.42 -15.04
CA ILE A 19 3.39 8.05 -15.44
C ILE A 19 2.29 7.28 -14.76
N GLU A 20 1.58 7.95 -13.85
CA GLU A 20 0.45 7.38 -13.13
C GLU A 20 -0.85 7.93 -13.71
N GLU A 21 -1.85 7.06 -13.80
CA GLU A 21 -3.18 7.38 -14.29
C GLU A 21 -4.16 7.47 -13.12
N TYR A 22 -4.89 8.59 -13.04
CA TYR A 22 -5.96 8.77 -12.08
C TYR A 22 -7.27 9.00 -12.82
N GLU A 23 -8.32 8.35 -12.33
CA GLU A 23 -9.65 8.43 -12.90
C GLU A 23 -10.64 9.04 -11.91
N CYS A 24 -11.48 9.96 -12.39
CA CYS A 24 -12.63 10.48 -11.65
C CYS A 24 -13.90 10.28 -12.49
N GLN A 25 -14.91 9.67 -11.89
CA GLN A 25 -16.22 9.45 -12.52
C GLN A 25 -17.29 10.26 -11.80
N ALA A 26 -18.12 10.94 -12.59
CA ALA A 26 -19.36 11.56 -12.16
C ALA A 26 -20.54 10.65 -12.49
N ARG A 27 -21.28 10.25 -11.45
CA ARG A 27 -22.34 9.26 -11.54
C ARG A 27 -23.70 9.84 -11.19
N ASP A 28 -24.75 9.23 -11.73
CA ASP A 28 -26.11 9.48 -11.27
C ASP A 28 -26.37 8.72 -9.97
N THR A 29 -26.64 9.46 -8.89
CA THR A 29 -27.05 8.87 -7.61
C THR A 29 -28.56 8.98 -7.42
N LYS A 30 -29.11 8.23 -6.47
CA LYS A 30 -30.54 8.31 -6.11
C LYS A 30 -30.99 9.71 -5.66
N LEU A 31 -30.05 10.51 -5.12
CA LEU A 31 -30.32 11.84 -4.58
C LEU A 31 -30.09 12.96 -5.61
N GLY A 32 -29.52 12.63 -6.77
CA GLY A 32 -29.17 13.56 -7.83
C GLY A 32 -27.87 13.16 -8.53
N SER A 33 -27.58 13.80 -9.65
CA SER A 33 -26.35 13.57 -10.40
C SER A 33 -25.16 14.22 -9.70
N GLU A 34 -24.02 13.51 -9.66
CA GLU A 34 -22.74 14.12 -9.30
C GLU A 34 -22.29 15.05 -10.42
N GLU A 35 -21.73 16.20 -10.05
CA GLU A 35 -21.28 17.22 -11.00
C GLU A 35 -19.77 17.45 -10.86
N ILE A 36 -19.08 17.57 -12.00
CA ILE A 36 -17.70 18.03 -12.06
C ILE A 36 -17.75 19.55 -12.17
N THR A 37 -17.23 20.25 -11.16
CA THR A 37 -17.32 21.71 -11.07
C THR A 37 -16.18 22.30 -10.27
N ARG A 38 -15.87 23.56 -10.55
CA ARG A 38 -14.91 24.37 -9.79
C ARG A 38 -15.47 24.90 -8.46
N ASP A 39 -16.80 24.98 -8.30
CA ASP A 39 -17.43 25.46 -7.06
C ASP A 39 -17.49 24.34 -6.01
N ILE A 40 -16.37 24.14 -5.32
CA ILE A 40 -16.21 23.12 -4.29
C ILE A 40 -16.46 23.74 -2.92
N PRO A 41 -17.32 23.13 -2.06
CA PRO A 41 -17.60 23.66 -0.73
C PRO A 41 -16.36 23.65 0.17
N ASN A 42 -16.17 24.71 0.96
CA ASN A 42 -15.12 24.85 1.98
C ASN A 42 -13.67 24.78 1.45
N VAL A 43 -13.46 25.01 0.16
CA VAL A 43 -12.13 25.08 -0.46
C VAL A 43 -11.76 26.53 -0.76
N GLY A 44 -10.57 26.96 -0.35
CA GLY A 44 -10.07 28.32 -0.61
C GLY A 44 -9.62 28.52 -2.07
N GLU A 45 -9.58 29.78 -2.53
CA GLU A 45 -9.20 30.12 -3.91
C GLU A 45 -7.80 29.64 -4.29
N ASP A 46 -6.88 29.58 -3.33
CA ASP A 46 -5.50 29.11 -3.55
C ASP A 46 -5.46 27.65 -4.04
N ALA A 47 -6.37 26.79 -3.57
CA ALA A 47 -6.45 25.40 -4.01
C ALA A 47 -7.16 25.24 -5.37
N LEU A 48 -7.93 26.26 -5.79
CA LEU A 48 -8.66 26.30 -7.06
C LEU A 48 -7.88 27.03 -8.17
N LYS A 49 -6.64 27.47 -7.89
CA LYS A 49 -5.84 28.27 -8.82
C LYS A 49 -5.43 27.50 -10.09
N ASP A 50 -5.25 26.18 -9.95
CA ASP A 50 -4.76 25.31 -11.03
C ASP A 50 -5.88 24.60 -11.78
N LEU A 51 -7.12 24.70 -11.29
CA LEU A 51 -8.32 24.20 -11.94
C LEU A 51 -8.83 25.17 -13.00
N ASP A 52 -9.32 24.61 -14.10
CA ASP A 52 -10.02 25.33 -15.16
C ASP A 52 -11.47 25.69 -14.77
N GLU A 53 -12.23 26.25 -15.73
CA GLU A 53 -13.62 26.63 -15.52
C GLU A 53 -14.55 25.44 -15.25
N GLN A 54 -14.18 24.23 -15.70
CA GLN A 54 -14.94 22.99 -15.46
C GLN A 54 -14.57 22.35 -14.13
N GLY A 55 -13.52 22.81 -13.45
CA GLY A 55 -13.01 22.21 -12.22
C GLY A 55 -11.99 21.10 -12.45
N ILE A 56 -11.36 21.05 -13.62
CA ILE A 56 -10.34 20.05 -13.98
C ILE A 56 -8.95 20.70 -13.97
N ILE A 57 -7.95 19.98 -13.48
CA ILE A 57 -6.57 20.47 -13.44
C ILE A 57 -6.02 20.76 -14.85
N ARG A 58 -5.32 21.88 -15.01
CA ARG A 58 -4.70 22.23 -16.30
C ARG A 58 -3.47 21.36 -16.61
N ILE A 59 -3.27 21.07 -17.90
CA ILE A 59 -2.05 20.41 -18.39
C ILE A 59 -0.84 21.32 -18.13
N GLY A 60 0.25 20.74 -17.64
CA GLY A 60 1.49 21.43 -17.27
C GLY A 60 1.50 22.00 -15.85
N ALA A 61 0.45 21.81 -15.06
CA ALA A 61 0.48 22.12 -13.64
C ALA A 61 1.40 21.15 -12.88
N GLU A 62 2.23 21.68 -11.99
CA GLU A 62 2.94 20.89 -10.98
C GLU A 62 2.00 20.68 -9.79
N VAL A 63 1.81 19.42 -9.38
CA VAL A 63 0.88 19.05 -8.33
C VAL A 63 1.58 18.31 -7.19
N HIS A 64 1.08 18.52 -5.99
CA HIS A 64 1.56 17.94 -4.75
C HIS A 64 0.45 17.16 -4.02
N PRO A 65 0.80 16.30 -3.03
CA PRO A 65 -0.20 15.56 -2.28
C PRO A 65 -1.29 16.45 -1.68
N GLY A 66 -2.56 16.10 -1.94
CA GLY A 66 -3.74 16.83 -1.46
C GLY A 66 -4.29 17.90 -2.41
N ASP A 67 -3.54 18.27 -3.47
CA ASP A 67 -4.03 19.15 -4.53
C ASP A 67 -5.20 18.50 -5.26
N ILE A 68 -6.14 19.33 -5.71
CA ILE A 68 -7.36 18.87 -6.39
C ILE A 68 -7.05 18.64 -7.87
N LEU A 69 -7.29 17.43 -8.33
CA LEU A 69 -7.15 17.04 -9.73
C LEU A 69 -8.46 17.23 -10.51
N VAL A 70 -9.57 16.82 -9.91
CA VAL A 70 -10.92 17.01 -10.47
C VAL A 70 -11.84 17.42 -9.33
N GLY A 71 -12.39 18.63 -9.42
CA GLY A 71 -13.45 19.11 -8.56
C GLY A 71 -14.73 18.33 -8.80
N LYS A 72 -15.18 17.56 -7.81
CA LYS A 72 -16.42 16.78 -7.89
C LYS A 72 -17.28 17.06 -6.66
N VAL A 73 -18.55 17.32 -6.91
CA VAL A 73 -19.55 17.52 -5.86
C VAL A 73 -20.64 16.46 -5.96
N THR A 74 -20.98 15.88 -4.82
CA THR A 74 -22.06 14.87 -4.71
C THR A 74 -23.22 15.49 -3.92
N PRO A 75 -24.46 15.44 -4.43
CA PRO A 75 -25.62 15.88 -3.67
C PRO A 75 -25.76 15.07 -2.38
N LYS A 76 -25.89 15.77 -1.26
CA LYS A 76 -26.05 15.18 0.07
C LYS A 76 -27.53 15.22 0.45
N GLY A 77 -28.05 14.09 0.93
CA GLY A 77 -29.36 14.06 1.57
C GLY A 77 -29.36 14.92 2.83
N GLU A 78 -30.54 15.38 3.24
CA GLU A 78 -30.71 16.07 4.52
C GLU A 78 -30.33 15.10 5.63
N THR A 79 -29.16 15.34 6.24
CA THR A 79 -28.61 14.51 7.31
C THR A 79 -28.93 15.19 8.63
N GLU A 80 -29.35 14.42 9.63
CA GLU A 80 -29.49 14.93 10.99
C GLU A 80 -28.10 15.32 11.50
N LEU A 81 -27.84 16.62 11.53
CA LEU A 81 -26.62 17.20 12.09
C LEU A 81 -26.56 16.89 13.60
N THR A 82 -25.37 16.62 14.12
CA THR A 82 -25.19 16.45 15.57
C THR A 82 -25.54 17.73 16.31
N ALA A 83 -25.81 17.65 17.62
CA ALA A 83 -26.16 18.82 18.42
C ALA A 83 -25.08 19.92 18.35
N GLU A 84 -23.81 19.52 18.29
CA GLU A 84 -22.64 20.38 18.17
C GLU A 84 -22.59 21.06 16.79
N GLU A 85 -22.78 20.30 15.72
CA GLU A 85 -22.82 20.84 14.35
C GLU A 85 -23.99 21.80 14.16
N ARG A 86 -25.15 21.49 14.75
CA ARG A 86 -26.33 22.38 14.76
C ARG A 86 -26.04 23.68 15.49
N LEU A 87 -25.35 23.61 16.63
CA LEU A 87 -24.96 24.79 17.40
C LEU A 87 -23.94 25.63 16.62
N LEU A 88 -22.90 25.02 16.06
CA LEU A 88 -21.90 25.69 15.24
C LEU A 88 -22.57 26.41 14.06
N ARG A 89 -23.47 25.73 13.36
CA ARG A 89 -24.24 26.31 12.25
C ARG A 89 -25.09 27.49 12.70
N ALA A 90 -25.71 27.42 13.88
CA ALA A 90 -26.50 28.52 14.43
C ALA A 90 -25.63 29.74 14.81
N ILE A 91 -24.39 29.51 15.27
CA ILE A 91 -23.46 30.57 15.66
C ILE A 91 -22.84 31.25 14.43
N PHE A 92 -22.33 30.47 13.48
CA PHE A 92 -21.62 31.01 12.31
C PHE A 92 -22.56 31.41 11.17
N GLY A 93 -23.83 31.00 11.22
CA GLY A 93 -24.82 31.33 10.19
C GLY A 93 -24.48 30.75 8.81
N GLU A 94 -23.59 29.76 8.75
CA GLU A 94 -23.25 29.07 7.51
C GLU A 94 -24.50 28.34 7.00
N LYS A 95 -24.91 28.68 5.77
CA LYS A 95 -25.94 27.91 5.07
C LYS A 95 -25.35 26.54 4.79
N ALA A 96 -26.03 25.48 5.20
CA ALA A 96 -25.63 24.14 4.75
C ALA A 96 -25.71 24.14 3.24
N ARG A 97 -24.58 23.86 2.60
CA ARG A 97 -24.55 23.55 1.19
C ARG A 97 -25.12 22.13 1.04
N GLU A 98 -26.01 21.96 0.08
CA GLU A 98 -26.68 20.67 -0.22
C GLU A 98 -25.73 19.66 -0.89
N VAL A 99 -24.47 20.02 -1.07
CA VAL A 99 -23.46 19.22 -1.77
C VAL A 99 -22.25 18.95 -0.86
N ARG A 100 -21.67 17.77 -1.01
CA ARG A 100 -20.43 17.34 -0.36
C ARG A 100 -19.28 17.35 -1.38
N ASP A 101 -18.09 17.73 -0.94
CA ASP A 101 -16.85 17.55 -1.70
C ASP A 101 -16.52 16.05 -1.82
N SER A 102 -16.50 15.54 -3.04
CA SER A 102 -16.08 14.19 -3.43
C SER A 102 -15.00 14.23 -4.51
N SER A 103 -14.25 15.34 -4.57
CA SER A 103 -13.21 15.63 -5.55
C SER A 103 -12.09 14.62 -5.53
N LEU A 104 -11.53 14.35 -6.72
CA LEU A 104 -10.30 13.59 -6.85
C LEU A 104 -9.12 14.47 -6.43
N ARG A 105 -8.30 13.96 -5.50
CA ARG A 105 -7.09 14.63 -5.00
C ARG A 105 -5.88 13.77 -5.28
N VAL A 106 -4.71 14.41 -5.43
CA VAL A 106 -3.44 13.70 -5.52
C VAL A 106 -3.20 12.90 -4.24
N PRO A 107 -3.00 11.57 -4.32
CA PRO A 107 -2.73 10.75 -3.15
C PRO A 107 -1.43 11.14 -2.41
N HIS A 108 -1.30 10.63 -1.19
CA HIS A 108 -0.12 10.88 -0.38
C HIS A 108 1.13 10.23 -0.97
N GLY A 109 2.21 11.02 -1.08
CA GLY A 109 3.51 10.56 -1.60
C GLY A 109 3.66 10.72 -3.12
N GLU A 110 2.59 11.09 -3.83
CA GLU A 110 2.63 11.32 -5.26
C GLU A 110 2.77 12.81 -5.57
N SER A 111 3.62 13.11 -6.54
CA SER A 111 3.84 14.47 -7.03
C SER A 111 4.36 14.40 -8.44
N GLY A 112 4.11 15.44 -9.23
CA GLY A 112 4.57 15.45 -10.61
C GLY A 112 3.93 16.55 -11.41
N VAL A 113 4.08 16.43 -12.72
CA VAL A 113 3.50 17.36 -13.69
C VAL A 113 2.35 16.67 -14.38
N VAL A 114 1.21 17.34 -14.49
CA VAL A 114 0.10 16.87 -15.31
C VAL A 114 0.53 16.92 -16.78
N VAL A 115 0.64 15.77 -17.44
CA VAL A 115 1.09 15.66 -18.83
C VAL A 115 -0.09 15.64 -19.79
N ASP A 116 -1.17 14.98 -19.41
CA ASP A 116 -2.34 14.81 -20.26
C ASP A 116 -3.61 14.67 -19.43
N VAL A 117 -4.72 15.13 -20.00
CA VAL A 117 -6.06 15.06 -19.41
C VAL A 117 -7.03 14.65 -20.50
N LYS A 118 -7.76 13.55 -20.28
CA LYS A 118 -8.77 13.04 -21.22
C LYS A 118 -10.13 13.08 -20.56
N ILE A 119 -11.09 13.69 -21.23
CA ILE A 119 -12.47 13.82 -20.77
C ILE A 119 -13.35 13.01 -21.70
N PHE A 120 -14.11 12.08 -21.14
CA PHE A 120 -15.10 11.27 -21.83
C PHE A 120 -16.48 11.66 -21.30
N SER A 121 -17.42 11.90 -22.20
CA SER A 121 -18.78 12.30 -21.83
C SER A 121 -19.81 11.46 -22.57
N ARG A 122 -20.84 11.02 -21.85
CA ARG A 122 -21.98 10.31 -22.43
C ARG A 122 -22.69 11.16 -23.49
N ASP A 123 -22.78 12.46 -23.27
CA ASP A 123 -23.40 13.40 -24.20
C ASP A 123 -22.64 13.52 -25.53
N ASN A 124 -21.32 13.26 -25.51
CA ASN A 124 -20.48 13.24 -26.71
C ASN A 124 -20.51 11.90 -27.44
N GLY A 125 -21.27 10.91 -26.95
CA GLY A 125 -21.38 9.59 -27.54
C GLY A 125 -20.25 8.63 -27.18
N ASP A 126 -19.48 8.93 -26.12
CA ASP A 126 -18.47 8.01 -25.59
C ASP A 126 -19.15 6.84 -24.85
N ASP A 127 -18.59 5.63 -24.99
CA ASP A 127 -19.08 4.44 -24.30
C ASP A 127 -18.63 4.44 -22.84
N LEU A 128 -19.57 4.70 -21.93
CA LEU A 128 -19.36 4.79 -20.49
C LEU A 128 -20.24 3.79 -19.75
N SER A 129 -19.73 3.25 -18.65
CA SER A 129 -20.47 2.34 -17.76
C SER A 129 -21.84 2.91 -17.38
N PRO A 130 -22.88 2.07 -17.25
CA PRO A 130 -24.23 2.53 -16.93
C PRO A 130 -24.25 3.43 -15.67
N GLY A 131 -24.92 4.57 -15.77
CA GLY A 131 -25.00 5.55 -14.68
C GLY A 131 -23.79 6.48 -14.52
N VAL A 132 -22.76 6.35 -15.36
CA VAL A 132 -21.66 7.33 -15.46
C VAL A 132 -21.98 8.35 -16.56
N ASN A 133 -21.94 9.64 -16.21
CA ASN A 133 -22.19 10.76 -17.14
C ASN A 133 -20.89 11.27 -17.74
N THR A 134 -19.86 11.46 -16.91
CA THR A 134 -18.57 11.99 -17.31
C THR A 134 -17.45 11.21 -16.61
N LEU A 135 -16.42 10.86 -17.36
CA LEU A 135 -15.19 10.24 -16.88
C LEU A 135 -14.02 11.15 -17.25
N VAL A 136 -13.20 11.52 -16.27
CA VAL A 136 -11.99 12.31 -16.46
C VAL A 136 -10.80 11.46 -16.07
N ARG A 137 -9.86 11.28 -17.01
CA ARG A 137 -8.57 10.61 -16.80
C ARG A 137 -7.45 11.64 -16.79
N ILE A 138 -6.57 11.56 -15.81
CA ILE A 138 -5.46 12.49 -15.63
C ILE A 138 -4.17 11.69 -15.54
N TYR A 139 -3.19 12.07 -16.36
CA TYR A 139 -1.86 11.47 -16.38
C TYR A 139 -0.87 12.39 -15.69
N ILE A 140 -0.32 11.93 -14.57
CA ILE A 140 0.72 12.65 -13.83
C ILE A 140 2.05 11.98 -14.12
N ALA A 141 3.00 12.73 -14.68
CA ALA A 141 4.36 12.25 -14.84
C ALA A 141 5.26 12.73 -13.71
N GLN A 142 5.96 11.79 -13.10
CA GLN A 142 6.95 12.02 -12.06
C GLN A 142 8.34 11.63 -12.57
N LYS A 143 9.30 12.54 -12.44
CA LYS A 143 10.72 12.21 -12.60
C LYS A 143 11.25 11.67 -11.27
N ARG A 144 11.59 10.40 -11.22
CA ARG A 144 12.13 9.74 -10.04
C ARG A 144 13.62 9.51 -10.19
N LYS A 145 14.40 10.31 -9.48
CA LYS A 145 15.85 10.11 -9.34
C LYS A 145 16.13 8.83 -8.54
N ILE A 146 17.40 8.42 -8.49
CA ILE A 146 17.82 7.33 -7.61
C ILE A 146 17.96 7.84 -6.18
N SER A 147 17.37 7.11 -5.24
CA SER A 147 17.30 7.49 -3.83
C SER A 147 17.85 6.42 -2.91
N VAL A 148 18.19 6.80 -1.67
CA VAL A 148 18.55 5.84 -0.62
C VAL A 148 17.33 4.97 -0.32
N GLY A 149 17.51 3.65 -0.36
CA GLY A 149 16.41 2.67 -0.24
C GLY A 149 15.99 2.05 -1.57
N ASP A 150 16.36 2.64 -2.71
CA ASP A 150 16.09 2.05 -4.02
C ASP A 150 16.87 0.75 -4.22
N LYS A 151 16.25 -0.19 -4.93
CA LYS A 151 16.85 -1.48 -5.24
C LYS A 151 17.55 -1.44 -6.60
N MET A 152 18.82 -1.84 -6.62
CA MET A 152 19.58 -2.05 -7.83
C MET A 152 19.99 -3.53 -7.96
N ALA A 153 20.30 -3.94 -9.18
CA ALA A 153 20.86 -5.25 -9.45
C ALA A 153 21.83 -5.22 -10.63
N GLY A 154 22.85 -6.07 -10.59
CA GLY A 154 23.60 -6.44 -11.79
C GLY A 154 22.95 -7.62 -12.51
N ARG A 155 23.49 -7.96 -13.68
CA ARG A 155 22.99 -9.08 -14.52
C ARG A 155 23.28 -10.46 -13.93
N HIS A 156 24.17 -10.54 -12.94
CA HIS A 156 24.63 -11.79 -12.31
C HIS A 156 23.91 -12.11 -10.99
N GLY A 157 22.68 -11.63 -10.81
CA GLY A 157 21.86 -11.87 -9.61
C GLY A 157 22.34 -11.13 -8.36
N ASN A 158 23.35 -10.27 -8.48
CA ASN A 158 23.85 -9.42 -7.40
C ASN A 158 22.89 -8.24 -7.18
N LYS A 159 21.88 -8.47 -6.32
CA LYS A 159 20.92 -7.45 -5.90
C LYS A 159 21.34 -6.75 -4.62
N GLY A 160 21.04 -5.45 -4.51
CA GLY A 160 21.29 -4.68 -3.31
C GLY A 160 20.44 -3.43 -3.24
N VAL A 161 20.26 -2.93 -2.03
CA VAL A 161 19.61 -1.63 -1.77
C VAL A 161 20.67 -0.56 -1.66
N VAL A 162 20.44 0.60 -2.26
CA VAL A 162 21.28 1.79 -2.09
C VAL A 162 21.22 2.22 -0.62
N SER A 163 22.33 2.09 0.10
CA SER A 163 22.38 2.45 1.53
C SER A 163 22.78 3.90 1.76
N ARG A 164 23.58 4.47 0.86
CA ARG A 164 24.08 5.84 0.98
C ARG A 164 24.52 6.35 -0.38
N ILE A 165 24.29 7.64 -0.59
CA ILE A 165 24.81 8.43 -1.69
C ILE A 165 25.92 9.30 -1.08
N LEU A 166 27.16 9.15 -1.55
CA LEU A 166 28.29 9.92 -1.05
C LEU A 166 28.66 11.05 -2.02
N PRO A 167 29.10 12.21 -1.50
CA PRO A 167 29.73 13.23 -2.31
C PRO A 167 30.91 12.67 -3.12
N VAL A 168 31.17 13.26 -4.27
CA VAL A 168 32.17 12.78 -5.23
C VAL A 168 33.58 12.77 -4.62
N GLU A 169 33.89 13.75 -3.77
CA GLU A 169 35.16 13.88 -3.05
C GLU A 169 35.38 12.82 -1.97
N ASP A 170 34.31 12.24 -1.43
CA ASP A 170 34.36 11.20 -0.40
C ASP A 170 34.57 9.81 -1.00
N MET A 171 34.32 9.65 -2.31
CA MET A 171 34.46 8.37 -2.99
C MET A 171 35.93 7.99 -3.17
N PRO A 172 36.26 6.70 -3.07
CA PRO A 172 37.57 6.21 -3.48
C PRO A 172 37.90 6.64 -4.91
N PHE A 173 39.13 7.05 -5.17
CA PHE A 173 39.55 7.50 -6.49
C PHE A 173 40.77 6.75 -7.00
N LEU A 174 40.86 6.67 -8.31
CA LEU A 174 41.94 6.05 -9.07
C LEU A 174 43.20 6.93 -9.07
N PRO A 175 44.39 6.40 -9.41
CA PRO A 175 45.62 7.19 -9.44
C PRO A 175 45.61 8.40 -10.40
N ASP A 176 44.69 8.41 -11.38
CA ASP A 176 44.45 9.50 -12.32
C ASP A 176 43.53 10.60 -11.74
N GLY A 177 42.98 10.40 -10.54
CA GLY A 177 42.04 11.30 -9.88
C GLY A 177 40.57 10.97 -10.15
N THR A 178 40.27 9.95 -10.97
CA THR A 178 38.88 9.61 -11.30
C THR A 178 38.19 8.92 -10.12
N PRO A 179 37.10 9.46 -9.56
CA PRO A 179 36.37 8.83 -8.47
C PRO A 179 35.54 7.64 -8.97
N VAL A 180 35.41 6.60 -8.13
CA VAL A 180 34.54 5.47 -8.44
C VAL A 180 33.06 5.84 -8.25
N GLU A 181 32.19 5.25 -9.07
CA GLU A 181 30.76 5.61 -9.09
C GLU A 181 29.89 4.70 -8.23
N ILE A 182 30.25 3.42 -8.12
CA ILE A 182 29.53 2.41 -7.33
C ILE A 182 30.54 1.55 -6.57
N VAL A 183 30.29 1.30 -5.28
CA VAL A 183 31.09 0.37 -4.47
C VAL A 183 30.23 -0.82 -4.04
N LEU A 184 30.69 -2.01 -4.39
CA LEU A 184 30.06 -3.30 -4.07
C LEU A 184 30.87 -4.06 -3.02
N ASN A 185 30.19 -4.81 -2.16
CA ASN A 185 30.85 -5.63 -1.14
C ASN A 185 31.39 -6.94 -1.75
N PRO A 186 32.72 -7.20 -1.68
CA PRO A 186 33.32 -8.40 -2.27
C PRO A 186 32.87 -9.71 -1.59
N LEU A 187 32.46 -9.68 -0.32
CA LEU A 187 32.05 -10.88 0.43
C LEU A 187 30.81 -11.56 -0.17
N GLY A 188 30.02 -10.82 -0.94
CA GLY A 188 28.82 -11.32 -1.59
C GLY A 188 29.07 -12.16 -2.84
N VAL A 189 30.31 -12.22 -3.35
CA VAL A 189 30.66 -12.93 -4.60
C VAL A 189 30.99 -14.40 -4.34
N PRO A 190 31.92 -14.78 -3.42
CA PRO A 190 32.29 -16.19 -3.25
C PRO A 190 31.13 -17.04 -2.74
N SER A 191 30.36 -16.53 -1.79
CA SER A 191 29.21 -17.22 -1.18
C SER A 191 28.07 -17.51 -2.17
N ARG A 192 27.96 -16.72 -3.25
CA ARG A 192 26.90 -16.85 -4.27
C ARG A 192 27.39 -17.50 -5.57
N MET A 193 28.68 -17.80 -5.68
CA MET A 193 29.32 -18.38 -6.86
C MET A 193 29.03 -17.63 -8.18
N ASN A 194 28.76 -16.33 -8.11
CA ASN A 194 28.47 -15.50 -9.27
C ASN A 194 29.71 -14.71 -9.73
N ILE A 195 30.76 -15.47 -10.07
CA ILE A 195 32.08 -14.97 -10.50
C ILE A 195 31.99 -14.16 -11.80
N GLY A 196 30.97 -14.42 -12.63
CA GLY A 196 30.74 -13.69 -13.87
C GLY A 196 30.73 -12.17 -13.74
N GLN A 197 30.29 -11.63 -12.60
CA GLN A 197 30.32 -10.17 -12.36
C GLN A 197 31.75 -9.61 -12.27
N VAL A 198 32.71 -10.41 -11.81
CA VAL A 198 34.13 -10.02 -11.73
C VAL A 198 34.74 -10.08 -13.12
N LEU A 199 34.44 -11.13 -13.89
CA LEU A 199 34.86 -11.25 -15.29
C LEU A 199 34.30 -10.10 -16.15
N GLU A 200 33.02 -9.76 -15.95
CA GLU A 200 32.38 -8.59 -16.56
C GLU A 200 33.11 -7.29 -16.19
N THR A 201 33.47 -7.11 -14.92
CA THR A 201 34.18 -5.92 -14.43
C THR A 201 35.55 -5.77 -15.10
N HIS A 202 36.32 -6.86 -15.19
CA HIS A 202 37.63 -6.88 -15.86
C HIS A 202 37.51 -6.59 -17.36
N LEU A 203 36.58 -7.27 -18.03
CA LEU A 203 36.35 -7.08 -19.46
C LEU A 203 35.85 -5.67 -19.76
N GLY A 204 34.97 -5.13 -18.91
CA GLY A 204 34.44 -3.77 -19.01
C GLY A 204 35.52 -2.70 -18.85
N LEU A 205 36.51 -2.91 -17.97
CA LEU A 205 37.66 -2.03 -17.84
C LEU A 205 38.48 -1.98 -19.13
N ALA A 206 38.86 -3.15 -19.66
CA ALA A 206 39.63 -3.24 -20.91
C ALA A 206 38.86 -2.64 -22.10
N ALA A 207 37.56 -2.96 -22.21
CA ALA A 207 36.70 -2.45 -23.28
C ALA A 207 36.57 -0.92 -23.25
N LYS A 208 36.41 -0.32 -22.06
CA LYS A 208 36.31 1.14 -21.93
C LYS A 208 37.62 1.82 -22.32
N ALA A 209 38.75 1.31 -21.85
CA ALA A 209 40.05 1.92 -22.11
C ALA A 209 40.48 1.83 -23.58
N LEU A 210 40.17 0.71 -24.25
CA LEU A 210 40.40 0.52 -25.69
C LEU A 210 39.30 1.17 -26.57
N ASN A 211 38.27 1.75 -25.94
CA ASN A 211 37.09 2.31 -26.61
C ASN A 211 36.44 1.32 -27.60
N MET A 212 36.28 0.07 -27.15
CA MET A 212 35.75 -1.04 -27.93
C MET A 212 34.38 -1.46 -27.44
N LYS A 213 33.53 -1.93 -28.36
CA LYS A 213 32.30 -2.66 -28.03
C LYS A 213 32.60 -4.14 -28.05
N VAL A 214 32.19 -4.84 -27.00
CA VAL A 214 32.42 -6.29 -26.85
C VAL A 214 31.09 -7.00 -26.76
N ALA A 215 31.01 -8.16 -27.40
CA ALA A 215 29.92 -9.10 -27.24
C ALA A 215 30.51 -10.44 -26.78
N THR A 216 29.92 -11.01 -25.74
CA THR A 216 30.30 -12.31 -25.17
C THR A 216 29.06 -13.20 -25.26
N PRO A 217 28.98 -14.08 -26.26
CA PRO A 217 27.88 -15.04 -26.37
C PRO A 217 27.74 -15.91 -25.12
N VAL A 218 26.52 -16.37 -24.85
CA VAL A 218 26.27 -17.32 -23.77
C VAL A 218 26.91 -18.65 -24.17
N PHE A 219 27.70 -19.24 -23.27
CA PHE A 219 28.43 -20.50 -23.45
C PHE A 219 29.56 -20.53 -24.50
N ASP A 220 29.71 -19.49 -25.33
CA ASP A 220 30.81 -19.33 -26.30
C ASP A 220 31.44 -17.93 -26.17
N GLY A 221 31.74 -17.56 -24.93
CA GLY A 221 32.21 -16.24 -24.55
C GLY A 221 33.74 -16.10 -24.51
N ALA A 222 34.20 -14.88 -24.24
CA ALA A 222 35.59 -14.60 -23.90
C ALA A 222 36.05 -15.45 -22.71
N ILE A 223 37.17 -16.17 -22.88
CA ILE A 223 37.83 -16.92 -21.82
C ILE A 223 38.72 -16.01 -20.99
N GLU A 224 39.14 -16.47 -19.80
CA GLU A 224 39.99 -15.70 -18.88
C GLU A 224 41.28 -15.18 -19.55
N GLU A 225 41.96 -16.03 -20.33
CA GLU A 225 43.17 -15.63 -21.05
C GLU A 225 42.94 -14.46 -22.03
N ASP A 226 41.75 -14.39 -22.65
CA ASP A 226 41.42 -13.31 -23.58
C ASP A 226 41.21 -11.99 -22.83
N ILE A 227 40.59 -12.07 -21.63
CA ILE A 227 40.40 -10.92 -20.76
C ILE A 227 41.75 -10.38 -20.27
N GLU A 228 42.65 -11.27 -19.82
CA GLU A 228 44.01 -10.90 -19.39
C GLU A 228 44.79 -10.24 -20.54
N LYS A 229 44.81 -10.86 -21.73
CA LYS A 229 45.45 -10.27 -22.93
C LYS A 229 44.86 -8.92 -23.30
N MET A 230 43.56 -8.71 -23.08
CA MET A 230 42.91 -7.42 -23.34
C MET A 230 43.25 -6.36 -22.28
N LEU A 231 43.35 -6.73 -21.01
CA LEU A 231 43.82 -5.84 -19.95
C LEU A 231 45.26 -5.38 -20.21
N GLU A 232 46.15 -6.28 -20.60
CA GLU A 232 47.54 -5.94 -20.96
C GLU A 232 47.61 -4.97 -22.14
N LYS A 233 46.81 -5.22 -23.19
CA LYS A 233 46.71 -4.30 -24.35
C LYS A 233 46.17 -2.92 -23.95
N ALA A 234 45.30 -2.87 -22.96
CA ALA A 234 44.75 -1.64 -22.42
C ALA A 234 45.71 -0.92 -21.44
N GLY A 235 46.85 -1.53 -21.09
CA GLY A 235 47.84 -0.97 -20.18
C GLY A 235 47.51 -1.18 -18.70
N PHE A 236 46.61 -2.11 -18.36
CA PHE A 236 46.30 -2.50 -16.99
C PHE A 236 47.02 -3.79 -16.59
N GLU A 237 47.08 -4.06 -15.29
CA GLU A 237 47.60 -5.34 -14.79
C GLU A 237 46.64 -6.49 -15.14
N PRO A 238 47.16 -7.70 -15.44
CA PRO A 238 46.34 -8.85 -15.81
C PRO A 238 45.30 -9.25 -14.74
N ASP A 239 45.57 -8.95 -13.47
CA ASP A 239 44.66 -9.27 -12.36
C ASP A 239 43.49 -8.30 -12.20
N GLY A 240 43.41 -7.25 -13.03
CA GLY A 240 42.32 -6.27 -13.03
C GLY A 240 42.26 -5.40 -11.77
N LYS A 241 43.35 -5.35 -10.99
CA LYS A 241 43.41 -4.58 -9.74
C LYS A 241 44.23 -3.31 -9.91
N THR A 242 43.93 -2.32 -9.08
CA THR A 242 44.66 -1.05 -9.04
C THR A 242 44.70 -0.51 -7.61
N THR A 243 45.64 0.39 -7.35
CA THR A 243 45.72 1.10 -6.07
C THR A 243 44.67 2.21 -6.06
N LEU A 244 43.70 2.10 -5.16
CA LEU A 244 42.76 3.18 -4.88
C LEU A 244 43.27 4.07 -3.75
N TYR A 245 42.80 5.31 -3.72
CA TYR A 245 43.03 6.26 -2.64
C TYR A 245 41.70 6.57 -1.96
N ASP A 246 41.73 6.72 -0.64
CA ASP A 246 40.57 7.14 0.14
C ASP A 246 40.31 8.63 -0.08
N GLY A 247 39.11 8.99 -0.53
CA GLY A 247 38.70 10.38 -0.80
C GLY A 247 38.76 11.28 0.43
N ARG A 248 38.54 10.71 1.63
CA ARG A 248 38.50 11.50 2.88
C ARG A 248 39.88 11.80 3.46
N THR A 249 40.79 10.85 3.37
CA THR A 249 42.12 10.95 3.99
C THR A 249 43.23 11.22 2.99
N GLY A 250 43.00 10.91 1.71
CA GLY A 250 44.00 10.95 0.63
C GLY A 250 45.03 9.82 0.71
N GLN A 251 44.92 8.89 1.66
CA GLN A 251 45.85 7.78 1.81
C GLN A 251 45.51 6.64 0.85
N PRO A 252 46.52 5.93 0.29
CA PRO A 252 46.27 4.75 -0.51
C PRO A 252 45.71 3.62 0.36
N PHE A 253 44.79 2.83 -0.19
CA PHE A 253 44.34 1.60 0.46
C PHE A 253 45.52 0.61 0.61
N HIS A 254 45.49 -0.20 1.68
CA HIS A 254 46.56 -1.16 1.98
C HIS A 254 46.75 -2.22 0.88
N SER A 255 45.66 -2.66 0.26
CA SER A 255 45.66 -3.69 -0.77
C SER A 255 45.08 -3.14 -2.06
N ARG A 256 45.58 -3.61 -3.21
CA ARG A 256 44.98 -3.30 -4.52
C ARG A 256 43.56 -3.83 -4.60
N VAL A 257 42.68 -3.06 -5.22
CA VAL A 257 41.26 -3.35 -5.33
C VAL A 257 40.91 -3.59 -6.80
N THR A 258 40.00 -4.53 -7.06
CA THR A 258 39.44 -4.74 -8.39
C THR A 258 38.56 -3.55 -8.77
N VAL A 259 38.85 -2.91 -9.90
CA VAL A 259 38.08 -1.78 -10.43
C VAL A 259 37.75 -2.06 -11.88
N GLY A 260 36.56 -1.66 -12.32
CA GLY A 260 36.16 -1.79 -13.71
C GLY A 260 34.74 -1.32 -13.93
N TYR A 261 34.19 -1.68 -15.09
CA TYR A 261 32.84 -1.30 -15.47
C TYR A 261 31.92 -2.50 -15.43
N ILE A 262 30.87 -2.40 -14.62
CA ILE A 262 29.81 -3.40 -14.50
C ILE A 262 28.48 -2.77 -14.92
N TYR A 263 27.63 -3.54 -15.60
CA TYR A 263 26.31 -3.09 -16.01
C TYR A 263 25.30 -3.24 -14.87
N MET A 264 24.85 -2.11 -14.34
CA MET A 264 23.89 -2.04 -13.23
C MET A 264 22.52 -1.56 -13.71
N LEU A 265 21.47 -2.12 -13.12
CA LEU A 265 20.07 -1.84 -13.39
C LEU A 265 19.40 -1.26 -12.14
N LYS A 266 18.55 -0.24 -12.32
CA LYS A 266 17.58 0.21 -11.31
C LYS A 266 16.33 -0.66 -11.44
N LEU A 267 15.94 -1.35 -10.37
CA LEU A 267 14.75 -2.20 -10.38
C LEU A 267 13.50 -1.38 -10.06
N HIS A 268 12.34 -1.87 -10.48
CA HIS A 268 11.02 -1.32 -10.12
C HIS A 268 10.63 -1.66 -8.67
N HIS A 269 11.58 -1.48 -7.73
CA HIS A 269 11.36 -1.58 -6.30
C HIS A 269 11.94 -0.31 -5.69
N LEU A 270 11.16 0.77 -5.82
CA LEU A 270 11.52 2.09 -5.37
C LEU A 270 11.11 2.27 -3.91
N VAL A 271 11.88 3.07 -3.18
CA VAL A 271 11.57 3.36 -1.79
C VAL A 271 10.29 4.17 -1.65
N ASP A 272 10.06 5.11 -2.56
CA ASP A 272 8.90 6.02 -2.54
C ASP A 272 7.56 5.26 -2.68
N ASP A 273 7.56 4.13 -3.39
CA ASP A 273 6.37 3.28 -3.50
C ASP A 273 6.14 2.44 -2.24
N LYS A 274 7.22 2.10 -1.53
CA LYS A 274 7.18 1.21 -0.36
C LYS A 274 7.04 1.93 0.97
N ILE A 275 7.39 3.22 1.02
CA ILE A 275 7.17 4.02 2.23
C ILE A 275 5.66 4.17 2.44
N HIS A 276 5.24 3.82 3.66
CA HIS A 276 3.87 3.94 4.12
C HIS A 276 3.86 4.14 5.63
N ALA A 277 3.07 5.11 6.09
CA ALA A 277 2.89 5.41 7.49
C ALA A 277 1.43 5.79 7.74
N ARG A 278 0.91 5.36 8.89
CA ARG A 278 -0.46 5.62 9.31
C ARG A 278 -0.45 6.01 10.79
N SER A 279 -1.19 7.05 11.14
CA SER A 279 -1.56 7.37 12.51
C SER A 279 -2.97 6.83 12.79
N THR A 280 -3.98 7.50 12.23
CA THR A 280 -5.38 7.07 12.17
C THR A 280 -5.80 6.95 10.72
N GLY A 281 -6.95 6.33 10.44
CA GLY A 281 -7.39 6.12 9.07
C GLY A 281 -8.72 5.40 9.00
N PRO A 282 -9.10 4.88 7.83
CA PRO A 282 -10.33 4.12 7.68
C PRO A 282 -10.25 2.75 8.37
N TYR A 283 -11.42 2.27 8.80
CA TYR A 283 -11.62 1.02 9.50
C TYR A 283 -12.60 0.13 8.73
N SER A 284 -12.48 -1.17 8.91
CA SER A 284 -13.43 -2.16 8.40
C SER A 284 -14.79 -1.97 9.05
N LEU A 285 -15.87 -2.15 8.28
CA LEU A 285 -17.23 -2.03 8.78
C LEU A 285 -17.63 -3.18 9.72
N VAL A 286 -17.06 -4.37 9.52
CA VAL A 286 -17.44 -5.57 10.27
C VAL A 286 -16.57 -5.73 11.50
N THR A 287 -15.25 -5.77 11.32
CA THR A 287 -14.31 -6.06 12.41
C THR A 287 -13.86 -4.83 13.18
N GLN A 288 -14.23 -3.62 12.72
CA GLN A 288 -13.75 -2.33 13.23
C GLN A 288 -12.22 -2.16 13.27
N GLN A 289 -11.46 -3.06 12.63
CA GLN A 289 -10.00 -3.01 12.55
C GLN A 289 -9.52 -2.03 11.48
N PRO A 290 -8.31 -1.46 11.62
CA PRO A 290 -7.67 -0.71 10.55
C PRO A 290 -7.69 -1.47 9.21
N LEU A 291 -8.07 -0.80 8.12
CA LEU A 291 -7.99 -1.42 6.79
C LEU A 291 -6.55 -1.85 6.44
N GLY A 292 -6.40 -2.76 5.47
CA GLY A 292 -5.10 -3.24 5.01
C GLY A 292 -4.57 -2.49 3.79
N GLY A 293 -3.24 -2.43 3.65
CA GLY A 293 -2.58 -1.97 2.44
C GLY A 293 -2.45 -0.45 2.28
N LYS A 294 -1.44 -0.01 1.51
CA LYS A 294 -1.11 1.42 1.30
C LYS A 294 -2.24 2.18 0.59
N ALA A 295 -2.88 1.55 -0.40
CA ALA A 295 -3.92 2.17 -1.22
C ALA A 295 -5.14 2.64 -0.41
N GLN A 296 -5.48 1.91 0.66
CA GLN A 296 -6.59 2.24 1.56
C GLN A 296 -6.13 3.03 2.79
N PHE A 297 -4.89 3.53 2.79
CA PHE A 297 -4.27 4.13 3.96
C PHE A 297 -4.33 3.21 5.20
N GLY A 298 -4.03 1.93 4.97
CA GLY A 298 -4.21 0.84 5.92
C GLY A 298 -3.16 0.77 7.03
N GLY A 299 -3.44 0.02 8.10
CA GLY A 299 -2.49 -0.29 9.16
C GLY A 299 -1.57 -1.47 8.81
N GLN A 300 -0.48 -1.60 9.55
CA GLN A 300 0.37 -2.80 9.51
C GLN A 300 -0.32 -3.91 10.30
N ARG A 301 -0.27 -5.13 9.77
CA ARG A 301 -0.74 -6.31 10.48
C ARG A 301 0.23 -6.65 11.60
N PHE A 302 -0.25 -6.66 12.83
CA PHE A 302 0.45 -7.23 13.97
C PHE A 302 -0.05 -8.66 14.15
N GLY A 303 0.74 -9.64 13.71
CA GLY A 303 0.34 -11.03 13.64
C GLY A 303 0.63 -11.81 14.91
N GLU A 304 0.26 -13.09 14.87
CA GLU A 304 0.44 -14.02 15.98
C GLU A 304 1.92 -14.17 16.40
N MET A 305 2.84 -14.25 15.43
CA MET A 305 4.27 -14.36 15.74
C MET A 305 4.82 -13.10 16.43
N GLU A 306 4.31 -11.92 16.07
CA GLU A 306 4.70 -10.68 16.74
C GLU A 306 4.10 -10.57 18.15
N VAL A 307 2.90 -11.11 18.38
CA VAL A 307 2.30 -11.24 19.71
C VAL A 307 3.18 -12.09 20.62
N TRP A 308 3.59 -13.28 20.17
CA TRP A 308 4.49 -14.15 20.94
C TRP A 308 5.81 -13.47 21.30
N ALA A 309 6.34 -12.64 20.42
CA ALA A 309 7.54 -11.87 20.71
C ALA A 309 7.33 -10.93 21.91
N LEU A 310 6.20 -10.21 21.98
CA LEU A 310 5.90 -9.32 23.12
C LEU A 310 5.61 -10.10 24.41
N GLU A 311 4.94 -11.25 24.31
CA GLU A 311 4.70 -12.14 25.45
C GLU A 311 6.01 -12.65 26.05
N ALA A 312 6.97 -13.05 25.20
CA ALA A 312 8.28 -13.52 25.63
C ALA A 312 9.08 -12.44 26.39
N TYR A 313 8.90 -11.16 26.04
CA TYR A 313 9.48 -10.04 26.78
C TYR A 313 8.71 -9.66 28.05
N GLY A 314 7.50 -10.19 28.26
CA GLY A 314 6.60 -9.76 29.33
C GLY A 314 6.05 -8.36 29.14
N ALA A 315 5.97 -7.87 27.89
CA ALA A 315 5.50 -6.52 27.55
C ALA A 315 3.96 -6.44 27.52
N ALA A 316 3.32 -6.77 28.65
CA ALA A 316 1.87 -6.92 28.75
C ALA A 316 1.09 -5.65 28.35
N TYR A 317 1.51 -4.47 28.81
CA TYR A 317 0.85 -3.20 28.47
C TYR A 317 0.97 -2.85 26.98
N THR A 318 2.13 -3.09 26.37
CA THR A 318 2.34 -2.84 24.94
C THR A 318 1.46 -3.76 24.10
N LEU A 319 1.37 -5.04 24.48
CA LEU A 319 0.51 -6.01 23.81
C LEU A 319 -0.97 -5.63 23.96
N GLN A 320 -1.40 -5.28 25.17
CA GLN A 320 -2.77 -4.84 25.43
C GLN A 320 -3.12 -3.62 24.58
N GLU A 321 -2.25 -2.61 24.52
CA GLU A 321 -2.46 -1.40 23.71
C GLU A 321 -2.63 -1.71 22.22
N LEU A 322 -1.80 -2.61 21.68
CA LEU A 322 -1.85 -3.02 20.27
C LEU A 322 -3.15 -3.76 19.92
N LEU A 323 -3.63 -4.62 20.81
CA LEU A 323 -4.84 -5.43 20.60
C LEU A 323 -6.16 -4.69 20.89
N THR A 324 -6.10 -3.47 21.43
CA THR A 324 -7.30 -2.71 21.84
C THR A 324 -7.33 -1.33 21.20
N VAL A 325 -6.80 -0.32 21.90
CA VAL A 325 -6.91 1.11 21.55
C VAL A 325 -6.23 1.48 20.23
N LYS A 326 -5.28 0.67 19.75
CA LYS A 326 -4.64 0.84 18.43
C LYS A 326 -5.32 0.05 17.31
N SER A 327 -6.30 -0.80 17.63
CA SER A 327 -6.99 -1.69 16.71
C SER A 327 -8.49 -1.36 16.69
N ASP A 328 -9.30 -2.14 17.43
CA ASP A 328 -10.73 -2.31 17.28
C ASP A 328 -11.51 -1.96 18.55
N ASP A 329 -10.87 -1.36 19.56
CA ASP A 329 -11.60 -0.68 20.65
C ASP A 329 -12.08 0.70 20.15
N VAL A 330 -13.35 0.75 19.71
CA VAL A 330 -13.95 1.93 19.07
C VAL A 330 -13.98 3.14 20.00
N VAL A 331 -14.33 2.95 21.28
CA VAL A 331 -14.40 4.03 22.27
C VAL A 331 -13.00 4.37 22.77
N GLY A 332 -12.20 3.36 23.06
CA GLY A 332 -10.84 3.52 23.58
C GLY A 332 -9.92 4.24 22.61
N ARG A 333 -10.01 3.98 21.30
CA ARG A 333 -9.16 4.67 20.30
C ARG A 333 -9.46 6.18 20.22
N VAL A 334 -10.73 6.58 20.31
CA VAL A 334 -11.13 8.00 20.28
C VAL A 334 -10.68 8.70 21.56
N LYS A 335 -10.96 8.10 22.72
CA LYS A 335 -10.52 8.66 24.01
C LYS A 335 -9.00 8.75 24.12
N THR A 336 -8.29 7.75 23.58
CA THR A 336 -6.82 7.76 23.53
C THR A 336 -6.29 8.89 22.66
N TYR A 337 -6.88 9.11 21.48
CA TYR A 337 -6.51 10.22 20.61
C TYR A 337 -6.72 11.57 21.30
N GLU A 338 -7.86 11.77 21.96
CA GLU A 338 -8.11 12.98 22.75
C GLU A 338 -7.13 13.17 23.89
N ALA A 339 -6.84 12.11 24.65
CA ALA A 339 -5.90 12.16 25.77
C ALA A 339 -4.50 12.57 25.30
N ILE A 340 -4.03 12.02 24.17
CA ILE A 340 -2.74 12.39 23.57
C ILE A 340 -2.72 13.87 23.18
N VAL A 341 -3.78 14.38 22.57
CA VAL A 341 -3.89 15.80 22.19
C VAL A 341 -3.93 16.71 23.42
N LYS A 342 -4.60 16.29 24.51
CA LYS A 342 -4.68 17.01 25.78
C LYS A 342 -3.40 16.90 26.63
N GLY A 343 -2.51 15.96 26.30
CA GLY A 343 -1.33 15.63 27.13
C GLY A 343 -1.68 14.89 28.42
N GLU A 344 -2.85 14.23 28.45
CA GLU A 344 -3.32 13.41 29.56
C GLU A 344 -2.86 11.95 29.39
N ASN A 345 -2.99 11.16 30.46
CA ASN A 345 -2.66 9.74 30.38
C ASN A 345 -3.69 8.98 29.54
N VAL A 346 -3.22 7.94 28.85
CA VAL A 346 -4.08 7.03 28.08
C VAL A 346 -5.07 6.35 29.03
N PRO A 347 -6.38 6.31 28.68
CA PRO A 347 -7.39 5.66 29.49
C PRO A 347 -7.19 4.13 29.55
N GLU A 348 -7.91 3.48 30.46
CA GLU A 348 -7.91 2.01 30.51
C GLU A 348 -8.58 1.44 29.25
N PRO A 349 -7.98 0.40 28.62
CA PRO A 349 -8.56 -0.25 27.44
C PRO A 349 -9.89 -0.94 27.72
N GLY A 350 -10.80 -0.89 26.74
CA GLY A 350 -12.07 -1.60 26.74
C GLY A 350 -11.97 -3.01 26.17
N VAL A 351 -13.12 -3.53 25.75
CA VAL A 351 -13.25 -4.84 25.10
C VAL A 351 -13.10 -4.65 23.58
N PRO A 352 -12.27 -5.46 22.89
CA PRO A 352 -12.16 -5.41 21.43
C PRO A 352 -13.48 -5.74 20.73
N GLU A 353 -13.81 -5.03 19.66
CA GLU A 353 -15.05 -5.29 18.91
C GLU A 353 -15.04 -6.66 18.23
N SER A 354 -13.87 -7.12 17.75
CA SER A 354 -13.72 -8.47 17.18
C SER A 354 -14.14 -9.58 18.15
N PHE A 355 -13.93 -9.38 19.46
CA PHE A 355 -14.38 -10.33 20.47
C PHE A 355 -15.90 -10.33 20.65
N LYS A 356 -16.55 -9.16 20.53
CA LYS A 356 -18.01 -9.07 20.56
C LYS A 356 -18.63 -9.75 19.35
N VAL A 357 -18.07 -9.50 18.16
CA VAL A 357 -18.48 -10.16 16.90
C VAL A 357 -18.40 -11.68 17.04
N LEU A 358 -17.28 -12.22 17.54
CA LEU A 358 -17.12 -13.65 17.80
C LEU A 358 -18.23 -14.23 18.70
N ILE A 359 -18.61 -13.53 19.76
CA ILE A 359 -19.67 -13.99 20.66
C ILE A 359 -21.02 -14.04 19.94
N LYS A 360 -21.34 -13.03 19.14
CA LYS A 360 -22.58 -13.00 18.35
C LYS A 360 -22.59 -14.10 17.29
N GLU A 361 -21.45 -14.39 16.65
CA GLU A 361 -21.31 -15.51 15.71
C GLU A 361 -21.56 -16.86 16.40
N LEU A 362 -21.00 -17.10 17.58
CA LEU A 362 -21.28 -18.32 18.34
C LEU A 362 -22.77 -18.43 18.74
N GLN A 363 -23.38 -17.32 19.16
CA GLN A 363 -24.81 -17.27 19.49
C GLN A 363 -25.71 -17.54 18.27
N SER A 364 -25.29 -17.12 17.08
CA SER A 364 -25.99 -17.41 15.82
C SER A 364 -26.03 -18.91 15.52
N LEU A 365 -24.99 -19.64 15.92
CA LEU A 365 -24.90 -21.11 15.85
C LEU A 365 -25.67 -21.81 16.99
N CYS A 366 -26.52 -21.08 17.71
CA CYS A 366 -27.28 -21.56 18.87
C CYS A 366 -26.40 -22.02 20.05
N LEU A 367 -25.18 -21.49 20.18
CA LEU A 367 -24.33 -21.71 21.35
C LEU A 367 -24.53 -20.56 22.36
N ASP A 368 -24.97 -20.89 23.58
CA ASP A 368 -25.18 -19.90 24.65
C ASP A 368 -23.83 -19.46 25.27
N ALA A 369 -23.15 -18.54 24.60
CA ALA A 369 -21.92 -17.92 25.06
C ALA A 369 -22.21 -16.70 25.94
N LYS A 370 -21.71 -16.72 27.19
CA LYS A 370 -21.94 -15.71 28.23
C LYS A 370 -20.64 -15.34 28.94
N VAL A 371 -20.47 -14.07 29.26
CA VAL A 371 -19.32 -13.57 30.01
C VAL A 371 -19.67 -13.42 31.48
N TYR A 372 -18.84 -13.98 32.37
CA TYR A 372 -19.02 -13.90 33.82
C TYR A 372 -17.82 -13.20 34.46
N SER A 373 -18.10 -12.30 35.40
CA SER A 373 -17.10 -11.71 36.30
C SER A 373 -17.54 -11.99 37.74
N GLU A 374 -16.69 -12.67 38.53
CA GLU A 374 -16.96 -13.01 39.95
C GLU A 374 -18.41 -13.50 40.21
N ASP A 375 -18.87 -14.47 39.41
CA ASP A 375 -20.22 -15.08 39.44
C ASP A 375 -21.40 -14.17 39.05
N LYS A 376 -21.14 -13.01 38.43
CA LYS A 376 -22.15 -12.15 37.81
C LYS A 376 -22.03 -12.19 36.30
N GLU A 377 -23.15 -12.42 35.63
CA GLU A 377 -23.25 -12.28 34.18
C GLU A 377 -23.03 -10.81 33.81
N VAL A 378 -22.07 -10.57 32.92
CA VAL A 378 -21.77 -9.25 32.36
C VAL A 378 -22.41 -9.21 30.99
N GLU A 379 -23.41 -8.35 30.83
CA GLU A 379 -23.98 -8.07 29.51
C GLU A 379 -22.95 -7.33 28.67
N ILE A 380 -22.59 -7.91 27.53
CA ILE A 380 -21.82 -7.22 26.51
C ILE A 380 -22.81 -6.32 25.78
N LYS A 381 -22.64 -5.02 25.97
CA LYS A 381 -23.45 -4.01 25.30
C LYS A 381 -23.09 -3.92 23.82
N ASP A 382 -24.10 -3.65 23.01
CA ASP A 382 -23.95 -3.43 21.57
C ASP A 382 -23.33 -2.05 21.30
N GLU A 383 -22.70 -1.86 20.13
CA GLU A 383 -21.99 -0.63 19.76
C GLU A 383 -22.82 0.65 19.98
N ASP A 384 -24.11 0.61 19.65
CA ASP A 384 -25.02 1.75 19.79
C ASP A 384 -25.17 2.20 21.25
N GLU A 385 -25.18 1.26 22.19
CA GLU A 385 -25.28 1.59 23.62
C GLU A 385 -23.97 2.18 24.15
N ASP A 386 -22.83 1.66 23.70
CA ASP A 386 -21.50 2.16 24.06
C ASP A 386 -21.29 3.59 23.51
N ILE A 387 -21.74 3.86 22.28
CA ILE A 387 -21.72 5.21 21.68
C ILE A 387 -22.63 6.16 22.47
N THR A 388 -23.82 5.69 22.86
CA THR A 388 -24.77 6.51 23.64
C THR A 388 -24.24 6.83 25.04
N GLU A 389 -23.52 5.89 25.66
CA GLU A 389 -22.86 6.08 26.95
C GLU A 389 -21.65 7.01 26.85
N MET A 390 -20.85 6.88 25.78
CA MET A 390 -19.77 7.81 25.46
C MET A 390 -20.28 9.24 25.26
N ALA A 391 -21.39 9.42 24.55
CA ALA A 391 -22.03 10.72 24.40
C ALA A 391 -22.41 11.32 25.77
N LYS A 392 -22.97 10.51 26.68
CA LYS A 392 -23.30 10.93 28.05
C LYS A 392 -22.06 11.30 28.87
N GLU A 393 -20.99 10.52 28.80
CA GLU A 393 -19.73 10.80 29.52
C GLU A 393 -19.04 12.07 29.02
N LEU A 394 -19.12 12.35 27.73
CA LEU A 394 -18.62 13.59 27.11
C LEU A 394 -19.55 14.79 27.34
N GLY A 395 -20.68 14.61 28.04
CA GLY A 395 -21.64 15.67 28.34
C GLY A 395 -22.54 16.05 27.16
N ILE A 396 -22.63 15.20 26.14
CA ILE A 396 -23.49 15.34 24.98
C ILE A 396 -24.83 14.66 25.32
N ASP A 397 -25.78 15.46 25.82
CA ASP A 397 -27.12 15.00 26.13
C ASP A 397 -27.94 14.85 24.84
N LEU A 398 -28.01 13.63 24.31
CA LEU A 398 -28.83 13.27 23.13
C LEU A 398 -30.34 13.20 23.42
N GLN A 399 -30.80 13.55 24.62
CA GLN A 399 -32.23 13.57 24.93
C GLN A 399 -32.85 14.95 24.63
N GLY A 400 -33.49 15.03 23.47
CA GLY A 400 -34.49 16.05 23.19
C GLY A 400 -35.61 15.98 24.23
N LYS A 401 -35.61 16.92 25.18
CA LYS A 401 -36.66 17.04 26.20
C LYS A 401 -38.05 17.11 25.57
N ASP A 402 -38.90 16.20 26.05
CA ASP A 402 -40.35 16.21 25.97
C ASP A 402 -40.94 17.62 25.96
N ARG A 403 -41.75 17.91 24.93
CA ARG A 403 -42.68 19.04 24.97
C ARG A 403 -43.89 18.64 25.83
N PRO A 404 -44.28 19.42 26.86
CA PRO A 404 -45.52 19.15 27.58
C PRO A 404 -46.72 19.54 26.70
N GLY A 405 -47.47 18.55 26.23
CA GLY A 405 -48.80 18.75 25.64
C GLY A 405 -49.82 19.16 26.71
N PRO A 406 -50.84 19.98 26.37
CA PRO A 406 -51.77 20.53 27.36
C PRO A 406 -52.76 19.47 27.84
N SER A 407 -52.95 19.43 29.16
CA SER A 407 -53.88 18.57 29.88
C SER A 407 -55.36 18.91 29.62
N ILE A 408 -56.20 17.91 29.31
CA ILE A 408 -57.64 17.90 29.61
C ILE A 408 -58.08 16.49 30.07
N SER A 409 -59.10 16.50 30.92
CA SER A 409 -59.54 15.60 31.99
C SER A 409 -60.31 14.30 31.66
N LYS A 410 -60.04 13.28 32.50
CA LYS A 410 -60.93 12.28 33.15
C LYS A 410 -62.20 11.77 32.44
N SER A 411 -62.32 10.43 32.35
CA SER A 411 -63.34 9.65 33.09
C SER A 411 -63.13 8.13 33.00
N ASN A 412 -63.31 7.44 34.15
CA ASN A 412 -63.37 5.99 34.33
C ASN A 412 -64.59 5.34 33.66
N SER A 413 -64.45 4.11 33.15
CA SER A 413 -65.39 3.00 33.42
C SER A 413 -64.85 1.64 32.96
N LYS A 414 -65.10 0.63 33.81
CA LYS A 414 -64.87 -0.81 33.62
C LYS A 414 -65.86 -1.45 32.64
N GLN A 415 -65.46 -2.63 32.16
CA GLN A 415 -66.22 -3.87 31.94
C GLN A 415 -66.78 -4.24 30.55
N THR A 416 -66.44 -5.50 30.20
CA THR A 416 -67.24 -6.60 29.61
C THR A 416 -67.32 -6.85 28.10
N LYS A 417 -67.01 -8.12 27.78
CA LYS A 417 -67.33 -9.00 26.64
C LYS A 417 -68.72 -8.77 26.01
N SER A 418 -68.83 -8.92 24.69
CA SER A 418 -69.38 -10.11 23.98
C SER A 418 -69.88 -9.73 22.58
N ASP A 419 -69.58 -10.58 21.58
CA ASP A 419 -70.42 -10.97 20.42
C ASP A 419 -70.90 -9.86 19.46
N LYS A 420 -71.02 -9.99 18.13
CA LYS A 420 -70.78 -11.03 17.11
C LYS A 420 -71.29 -10.43 15.77
N ASP A 421 -70.80 -11.00 14.66
CA ASP A 421 -71.41 -11.05 13.31
C ASP A 421 -71.51 -9.73 12.52
N ASP A 422 -71.40 -9.65 11.19
CA ASP A 422 -70.93 -10.48 10.07
C ASP A 422 -71.02 -9.55 8.81
N ASP A 423 -70.66 -10.07 7.63
CA ASP A 423 -70.68 -9.50 6.27
C ASP A 423 -69.26 -9.14 5.80
N GLU A 424 -68.38 -10.10 5.44
CA GLU A 424 -68.38 -11.05 4.30
C GLU A 424 -68.20 -10.40 2.91
N ASP A 425 -67.41 -11.14 2.11
CA ASP A 425 -67.17 -11.11 0.65
C ASP A 425 -66.13 -10.11 0.09
N ASP A 426 -64.89 -10.57 -0.17
CA ASP A 426 -64.54 -11.41 -1.34
C ASP A 426 -63.02 -11.73 -1.35
N ASP A 427 -62.70 -13.02 -1.19
CA ASP A 427 -61.83 -13.93 -1.98
C ASP A 427 -60.61 -13.36 -2.73
N ASP A 428 -59.49 -14.03 -2.94
CA ASP A 428 -58.87 -15.30 -2.51
C ASP A 428 -57.45 -15.26 -3.13
N ASP A 429 -56.50 -15.94 -2.51
CA ASP A 429 -55.34 -16.66 -3.09
C ASP A 429 -54.18 -16.63 -2.08
N ASP A 430 -54.31 -17.49 -1.06
CA ASP A 430 -53.17 -18.22 -0.52
C ASP A 430 -52.76 -19.26 -1.58
N ASP A 431 -51.49 -19.31 -1.94
CA ASP A 431 -50.84 -20.58 -2.24
C ASP A 431 -49.37 -20.49 -1.80
N ASP A 432 -49.04 -21.49 -1.01
CA ASP A 432 -47.76 -21.81 -0.43
C ASP A 432 -46.66 -22.11 -1.48
N ASP A 433 -45.44 -22.10 -0.96
CA ASP A 433 -44.38 -23.07 -1.23
C ASP A 433 -43.24 -22.76 -2.22
N GLU A 434 -42.07 -23.13 -1.67
CA GLU A 434 -40.88 -23.70 -2.31
C GLU A 434 -39.77 -22.76 -2.82
N ASP A 435 -38.76 -22.60 -1.96
CA ASP A 435 -37.39 -23.08 -2.15
C ASP A 435 -36.73 -22.86 -3.53
N ASP A 436 -35.72 -21.99 -3.55
CA ASP A 436 -34.50 -22.20 -4.34
C ASP A 436 -33.34 -21.42 -3.67
N GLU A 437 -32.96 -21.84 -2.46
CA GLU A 437 -31.58 -21.69 -1.99
C GLU A 437 -30.81 -22.96 -2.37
N SER A 438 -30.02 -22.88 -3.43
CA SER A 438 -28.89 -23.78 -3.63
C SER A 438 -27.77 -23.07 -4.38
N ASP A 439 -26.57 -23.22 -3.83
CA ASP A 439 -25.25 -23.07 -4.45
C ASP A 439 -24.50 -21.76 -4.22
N LEU A 440 -24.15 -21.50 -2.95
CA LEU A 440 -22.90 -20.83 -2.58
C LEU A 440 -22.27 -21.53 -1.36
N GLU A 441 -21.85 -22.78 -1.53
CA GLU A 441 -20.79 -23.37 -0.72
C GLU A 441 -19.54 -23.60 -1.58
N ASP A 442 -18.40 -23.34 -0.94
CA ASP A 442 -17.04 -23.74 -1.27
C ASP A 442 -16.32 -23.00 -2.41
N ASN A 443 -15.47 -22.04 -2.02
CA ASN A 443 -14.10 -21.88 -2.55
C ASN A 443 -13.29 -20.94 -1.64
N GLU A 444 -12.95 -21.42 -0.44
CA GLU A 444 -11.71 -21.06 0.25
C GLU A 444 -10.67 -22.15 -0.03
N GLU A 445 -10.04 -22.11 -1.20
CA GLU A 445 -8.69 -22.59 -1.52
C GLU A 445 -8.47 -22.34 -3.02
N ASP A 446 -7.24 -21.99 -3.42
CA ASP A 446 -6.77 -21.68 -4.78
C ASP A 446 -6.86 -20.22 -5.27
N LEU A 447 -5.92 -19.40 -4.78
CA LEU A 447 -5.34 -18.29 -5.55
C LEU A 447 -3.82 -18.46 -5.59
N LEU A 448 -3.38 -19.47 -6.36
CA LEU A 448 -2.08 -19.45 -7.01
C LEU A 448 -2.29 -18.81 -8.38
N ASP A 449 -1.72 -17.62 -8.59
CA ASP A 449 -1.73 -16.94 -9.88
C ASP A 449 -0.98 -17.76 -10.93
N GLU A 450 -1.72 -18.50 -11.76
CA GLU A 450 -1.30 -18.91 -13.11
C GLU A 450 -1.81 -17.88 -14.12
N ASP A 451 -0.94 -16.97 -14.52
CA ASP A 451 -1.01 -16.28 -15.82
C ASP A 451 0.41 -16.20 -16.38
N LEU A 452 0.95 -17.36 -16.75
CA LEU A 452 2.05 -17.46 -17.71
C LEU A 452 1.45 -17.88 -19.05
N ASN A 453 1.27 -16.87 -19.90
CA ASN A 453 0.92 -17.03 -21.30
C ASN A 453 2.04 -17.83 -22.00
N THR A 454 1.80 -19.13 -22.20
CA THR A 454 2.77 -20.08 -22.79
C THR A 454 2.14 -20.80 -23.98
N GLU A 455 1.64 -20.04 -24.95
CA GLU A 455 1.33 -20.56 -26.30
C GLU A 455 2.43 -20.12 -27.27
N GLU A 456 3.61 -20.74 -27.16
CA GLU A 456 4.62 -20.90 -28.21
C GLU A 456 5.80 -21.62 -27.56
N LEU A 457 5.82 -22.96 -27.60
CA LEU A 457 7.01 -23.84 -27.52
C LEU A 457 6.56 -25.31 -27.31
N GLU A 458 5.80 -25.84 -28.26
CA GLU A 458 5.74 -27.29 -28.48
C GLU A 458 6.32 -27.57 -29.86
N ASP A 459 7.65 -27.67 -29.93
CA ASP A 459 8.36 -28.44 -30.94
C ASP A 459 9.83 -28.52 -30.52
N ILE A 460 10.40 -29.72 -30.61
CA ILE A 460 11.79 -30.12 -30.30
C ILE A 460 11.98 -30.65 -28.88
N ASP A 461 11.53 -31.89 -28.63
CA ASP A 461 12.34 -32.87 -27.88
C ASP A 461 11.84 -34.29 -28.18
N GLU A 462 12.14 -34.77 -29.39
CA GLU A 462 12.06 -36.19 -29.71
C GLU A 462 13.19 -36.58 -30.68
N PHE A 463 14.45 -36.50 -30.24
CA PHE A 463 15.57 -37.13 -30.96
C PHE A 463 16.84 -37.30 -30.12
N ALA A 464 16.85 -38.21 -29.15
CA ALA A 464 18.11 -38.77 -28.61
C ALA A 464 17.93 -40.07 -27.81
N THR A 465 17.38 -41.11 -28.44
CA THR A 465 17.67 -42.50 -28.05
C THR A 465 18.42 -43.17 -29.19
N ASP A 466 19.75 -43.24 -29.10
CA ASP A 466 20.51 -44.46 -29.44
C ASP A 466 22.03 -44.30 -29.25
N ARG A 467 22.59 -45.28 -28.53
CA ARG A 467 23.97 -45.81 -28.58
C ARG A 467 25.13 -44.88 -28.20
N PHE A 468 25.85 -45.26 -27.14
CA PHE A 468 27.21 -45.81 -27.26
C PHE A 468 27.51 -46.72 -26.05
N ASP A 469 28.15 -47.84 -26.36
CA ASP A 469 28.50 -48.96 -25.48
C ASP A 469 30.03 -48.98 -25.28
N GLU A 470 30.45 -49.64 -24.21
CA GLU A 470 31.78 -50.21 -23.94
C GLU A 470 33.00 -49.34 -23.52
N ASN A 471 33.42 -49.63 -22.28
CA ASN A 471 34.76 -49.98 -21.78
C ASN A 471 35.77 -48.92 -21.30
N ASP A 472 36.36 -49.29 -20.15
CA ASP A 472 37.63 -48.94 -19.50
C ASP A 472 37.36 -48.35 -18.09
N GLY A 473 37.61 -49.00 -16.95
CA GLY A 473 38.64 -49.98 -16.60
C GLY A 473 39.47 -49.41 -15.43
N PHE A 474 39.42 -50.11 -14.28
CA PHE A 474 40.34 -50.04 -13.11
C PHE A 474 40.15 -48.99 -12.01
N GLY A 475 40.11 -49.49 -10.76
CA GLY A 475 40.58 -48.78 -9.57
C GLY A 475 39.81 -49.07 -8.29
N GLU A 476 40.02 -50.24 -7.67
CA GLU A 476 39.76 -50.48 -6.24
C GLU A 476 40.74 -49.69 -5.35
N ASP A 477 40.34 -49.57 -4.07
CA ASP A 477 41.11 -49.18 -2.88
C ASP A 477 41.23 -47.67 -2.58
N ASP A 478 40.50 -47.19 -1.57
CA ASP A 478 41.07 -47.04 -0.22
C ASP A 478 40.01 -46.56 0.80
N ASP A 479 40.02 -47.25 1.93
CA ASP A 479 39.33 -46.98 3.20
C ASP A 479 39.51 -45.54 3.70
N PHE A 480 38.49 -44.97 4.39
CA PHE A 480 38.67 -44.27 5.67
C PHE A 480 37.32 -43.96 6.34
N ASP A 481 37.01 -44.81 7.31
CA ASP A 481 36.32 -44.63 8.61
C ASP A 481 35.22 -43.56 8.83
N GLU A 482 34.10 -44.09 9.33
CA GLU A 482 33.05 -43.40 10.09
C GLU A 482 33.57 -42.91 11.46
N ASP A 483 33.22 -41.67 11.81
CA ASP A 483 32.57 -41.28 13.08
C ASP A 483 31.96 -39.86 12.95
#